data_AF-A0A3R6YNP5-F1
#
_entry.id   AF-A0A3R6YNP5-F1
#
_cell.length_a   1.000
_cell.length_b   1.000
_cell.length_c   1.000
_cell.angle_alpha   90.00
_cell.angle_beta   90.00
_cell.angle_gamma   90.00
#
_symmetry.space_group_name_H-M   'P 1'
#
loop_
_entity.id
_entity.type
_entity.pdbx_description
1 polymer ?
#
loop_
_entity_poly.entity_id
_entity_poly.type
_entity_poly.pdbx_seq_one_letter_code
_entity_poly.pdbx_strand_id
1 'polypeptide(L)'
;MRPSPVSVLVAAAVVSCVAALDSHTCHRTWKGREHLHPNVYKLPPPTDDEMDEMRSLPRHLDWCERGMCTPSWNQHIPIYCGSCFAHGALASVNDRIKILHHELGWKRPDVMIGRQSFLNCAPGHGLSLGCKGGEPADVYEFMKVYGLPDETCLHYNATDYTKYITASNPNGTCPPEGFCIE
;
A
#
# COMPACT_ATOMS: atom_id res chain seq x y z
N MET A 1 -28.71 -57.17 36.71
CA MET A 1 -29.15 -55.77 36.51
C MET A 1 -27.94 -54.93 36.16
N ARG A 2 -28.01 -54.25 35.01
CA ARG A 2 -27.29 -53.04 34.55
C ARG A 2 -25.79 -52.89 34.87
N PRO A 3 -24.92 -52.77 33.85
CA PRO A 3 -23.61 -52.15 33.98
C PRO A 3 -23.74 -50.61 33.94
N SER A 4 -22.82 -49.88 34.58
CA SER A 4 -22.46 -48.54 34.08
C SER A 4 -21.04 -48.17 34.54
N PRO A 5 -20.15 -47.81 33.60
CA PRO A 5 -18.84 -47.25 33.86
C PRO A 5 -18.91 -45.72 33.89
N VAL A 6 -18.05 -45.05 34.65
CA VAL A 6 -17.73 -43.64 34.38
C VAL A 6 -16.21 -43.53 34.34
N SER A 7 -15.66 -43.84 33.16
CA SER A 7 -14.32 -43.42 32.79
C SER A 7 -14.32 -41.90 32.63
N VAL A 8 -13.59 -41.22 33.51
CA VAL A 8 -13.29 -39.79 33.35
C VAL A 8 -12.23 -39.66 32.26
N LEU A 9 -12.66 -39.32 31.05
CA LEU A 9 -11.77 -38.91 29.96
C LEU A 9 -11.41 -37.44 30.15
N VAL A 10 -10.19 -37.16 30.59
CA VAL A 10 -9.59 -35.83 30.55
C VAL A 10 -9.22 -35.54 29.10
N ALA A 11 -10.02 -34.72 28.43
CA ALA A 11 -9.71 -34.23 27.09
C ALA A 11 -8.65 -33.13 27.20
N ALA A 12 -7.40 -33.46 26.87
CA ALA A 12 -6.34 -32.47 26.67
C ALA A 12 -6.60 -31.73 25.35
N ALA A 13 -7.06 -30.48 25.43
CA ALA A 13 -7.16 -29.60 24.29
C ALA A 13 -5.74 -29.12 23.90
N VAL A 14 -5.17 -29.75 22.88
CA VAL A 14 -3.92 -29.30 22.28
C VAL A 14 -4.23 -28.04 21.47
N VAL A 15 -3.89 -26.87 22.02
CA VAL A 15 -3.91 -25.61 21.27
C VAL A 15 -2.78 -25.68 20.24
N SER A 16 -3.11 -26.04 19.01
CA SER A 16 -2.19 -25.89 17.89
C SER A 16 -1.97 -24.40 17.65
N CYS A 17 -0.87 -23.86 18.18
CA CYS A 17 -0.29 -22.63 17.66
C CYS A 17 0.07 -22.87 16.20
N VAL A 18 -0.72 -22.31 15.29
CA VAL A 18 -0.33 -22.20 13.88
C VAL A 18 0.75 -21.12 13.84
N ALA A 19 2.01 -21.54 14.03
CA ALA A 19 3.13 -20.72 13.63
C ALA A 19 2.96 -20.48 12.12
N ALA A 20 2.74 -19.23 11.73
CA ALA A 20 2.73 -18.83 10.33
C ALA A 20 4.11 -19.15 9.76
N LEU A 21 4.20 -20.28 9.06
CA LEU A 21 5.41 -20.71 8.39
C LEU A 21 5.77 -19.68 7.32
N ASP A 22 7.02 -19.24 7.38
CA ASP A 22 7.69 -18.40 6.40
C ASP A 22 7.70 -19.13 5.04
N SER A 23 6.67 -18.88 4.23
CA SER A 23 6.56 -19.42 2.89
C SER A 23 7.24 -18.46 1.93
N HIS A 24 8.23 -18.95 1.17
CA HIS A 24 8.90 -18.26 0.05
C HIS A 24 7.97 -17.87 -1.12
N THR A 25 6.67 -17.76 -0.87
CA THR A 25 5.65 -17.33 -1.82
C THR A 25 5.40 -15.84 -1.65
N CYS A 26 5.40 -15.09 -2.75
CA CYS A 26 4.94 -13.70 -2.75
C CYS A 26 3.55 -13.61 -2.12
N HIS A 27 3.43 -12.96 -0.97
CA HIS A 27 2.15 -12.77 -0.30
C HIS A 27 1.33 -11.77 -1.12
N ARG A 28 0.29 -12.23 -1.81
CA ARG A 28 -0.67 -11.31 -2.44
C ARG A 28 -1.44 -10.61 -1.34
N THR A 29 -1.28 -9.30 -1.25
CA THR A 29 -2.02 -8.42 -0.33
C THR A 29 -3.40 -8.04 -0.85
N TRP A 30 -3.84 -8.61 -1.98
CA TRP A 30 -5.14 -8.37 -2.62
C TRP A 30 -6.29 -8.84 -1.71
N LYS A 31 -6.66 -8.03 -0.72
CA LYS A 31 -7.84 -8.26 0.14
C LYS A 31 -9.09 -8.01 -0.71
N GLY A 32 -9.90 -9.04 -0.92
CA GLY A 32 -11.26 -8.89 -1.44
C GLY A 32 -11.40 -8.46 -2.90
N ARG A 33 -10.33 -8.46 -3.71
CA ARG A 33 -10.44 -8.23 -5.16
C ARG A 33 -10.35 -9.55 -5.91
N GLU A 34 -11.38 -9.80 -6.71
CA GLU A 34 -11.41 -10.91 -7.64
C GLU A 34 -10.31 -10.76 -8.69
N HIS A 35 -9.77 -11.90 -9.11
CA HIS A 35 -8.74 -11.99 -10.12
C HIS A 35 -9.37 -11.69 -11.49
N LEU A 36 -9.30 -10.43 -11.94
CA LEU A 36 -9.84 -9.93 -13.22
C LEU A 36 -9.12 -10.48 -14.46
N HIS A 37 -8.59 -11.70 -14.39
CA HIS A 37 -7.98 -12.34 -15.53
C HIS A 37 -9.04 -12.58 -16.63
N PRO A 38 -8.78 -12.24 -17.90
CA PRO A 38 -9.77 -12.37 -18.98
C PRO A 38 -10.35 -13.79 -19.15
N ASN A 39 -9.58 -14.82 -18.76
CA ASN A 39 -10.06 -16.21 -18.76
C ASN A 39 -11.14 -16.50 -17.72
N VAL A 40 -11.20 -15.69 -16.65
CA VAL A 40 -12.17 -15.83 -15.55
C VAL A 40 -13.33 -14.86 -15.76
N TYR A 41 -13.05 -13.64 -16.24
CA TYR A 41 -14.05 -12.60 -16.49
C TYR A 41 -13.98 -12.15 -17.95
N LYS A 42 -14.91 -12.65 -18.77
CA LYS A 42 -15.09 -12.17 -20.14
C LYS A 42 -15.80 -10.82 -20.10
N LEU A 43 -15.10 -9.77 -20.50
CA LEU A 43 -15.68 -8.45 -20.68
C LEU A 43 -16.55 -8.42 -21.95
N PRO A 44 -17.67 -7.67 -21.96
CA PRO A 44 -18.42 -7.45 -23.19
C PRO A 44 -17.57 -6.69 -24.22
N PRO A 45 -17.88 -6.81 -25.53
CA PRO A 45 -17.27 -5.95 -26.52
C PRO A 45 -17.62 -4.48 -26.21
N PRO A 46 -16.73 -3.52 -26.57
CA PRO A 46 -17.01 -2.11 -26.37
C PRO A 46 -18.20 -1.67 -27.22
N THR A 47 -18.97 -0.75 -26.68
CA THR A 47 -20.10 -0.08 -27.35
C THR A 47 -19.59 0.89 -28.43
N ASP A 48 -20.48 1.32 -29.33
CA ASP A 48 -20.12 2.31 -30.36
C ASP A 48 -19.65 3.64 -29.74
N ASP A 49 -20.28 4.06 -28.63
CA ASP A 49 -19.90 5.27 -27.89
C ASP A 49 -18.49 5.15 -27.29
N GLU A 50 -18.16 4.01 -26.68
CA GLU A 50 -16.81 3.74 -26.14
C GLU A 50 -15.76 3.70 -27.27
N MET A 51 -16.13 3.14 -28.43
CA MET A 51 -15.26 3.13 -29.60
C MET A 51 -15.00 4.55 -30.13
N ASP A 52 -16.01 5.42 -30.11
CA ASP A 52 -15.87 6.83 -30.50
C ASP A 52 -15.05 7.63 -29.49
N GLU A 53 -15.21 7.39 -28.19
CA GLU A 53 -14.34 7.95 -27.15
C GLU A 53 -12.88 7.53 -27.37
N MET A 54 -12.61 6.24 -27.58
CA MET A 54 -11.26 5.73 -27.84
C MET A 54 -10.63 6.37 -29.09
N ARG A 55 -11.42 6.67 -30.13
CA ARG A 55 -10.96 7.36 -31.35
C ARG A 55 -10.64 8.84 -31.09
N SER A 56 -11.27 9.45 -30.10
CA SER A 56 -11.03 10.86 -29.73
C SER A 56 -9.73 11.06 -28.95
N LEU A 57 -9.18 10.00 -28.34
CA LEU A 57 -7.94 10.04 -27.59
C LEU A 57 -6.73 10.33 -28.49
N PRO A 58 -5.71 11.05 -27.99
CA PRO A 58 -4.50 11.31 -28.75
C PRO A 58 -3.74 9.99 -29.02
N ARG A 59 -3.15 9.89 -30.22
CA ARG A 59 -2.31 8.73 -30.60
C ARG A 59 -1.05 8.57 -29.74
N HIS A 60 -0.61 9.67 -29.11
CA HIS A 60 0.57 9.73 -28.24
C HIS A 60 0.29 10.67 -27.08
N LEU A 61 0.50 10.20 -25.87
CA LEU A 61 0.40 10.98 -24.64
C LEU A 61 1.46 10.52 -23.67
N ASP A 62 2.43 11.38 -23.42
CA ASP A 62 3.44 11.21 -22.38
C ASP A 62 3.44 12.46 -21.49
N TRP A 63 3.11 12.27 -20.21
CA TRP A 63 3.12 13.34 -19.21
C TRP A 63 4.55 13.80 -18.88
N CYS A 64 5.53 12.91 -18.95
CA CYS A 64 6.92 13.21 -18.67
C CYS A 64 7.54 14.06 -19.79
N GLU A 65 7.21 13.79 -21.06
CA GLU A 65 7.61 14.65 -22.19
C GLU A 65 7.04 16.06 -22.08
N ARG A 66 5.87 16.19 -21.43
CA ARG A 66 5.25 17.49 -21.11
C ARG A 66 5.83 18.15 -19.86
N GLY A 67 6.82 17.54 -19.21
CA GLY A 67 7.43 18.04 -17.98
C GLY A 67 6.55 17.88 -16.73
N MET A 68 5.53 17.03 -16.78
CA MET A 68 4.55 16.84 -15.69
C MET A 68 4.87 15.67 -14.75
N CYS A 69 5.93 14.89 -15.03
CA CYS A 69 6.41 13.88 -14.11
C CYS A 69 7.35 14.50 -13.06
N THR A 70 7.23 14.01 -11.84
CA THR A 70 8.14 14.25 -10.73
C THR A 70 9.34 13.30 -10.79
N PRO A 71 10.42 13.54 -10.01
CA PRO A 71 11.61 12.72 -10.07
C PRO A 71 11.35 11.23 -9.76
N SER A 72 12.12 10.35 -10.41
CA SER A 72 12.08 8.91 -10.15
C SER A 72 12.80 8.54 -8.83
N TRP A 73 12.26 7.58 -8.08
CA TRP A 73 12.75 7.15 -6.78
C TRP A 73 13.10 5.67 -6.76
N ASN A 74 14.09 5.29 -5.95
CA ASN A 74 14.56 3.92 -5.81
C ASN A 74 14.18 3.35 -4.43
N GLN A 75 13.27 2.38 -4.42
CA GLN A 75 12.81 1.70 -3.20
C GLN A 75 13.82 0.69 -2.60
N HIS A 76 14.89 0.35 -3.33
CA HIS A 76 15.78 -0.75 -2.96
C HIS A 76 16.99 -0.32 -2.11
N ILE A 77 17.08 0.97 -1.75
CA ILE A 77 18.20 1.53 -0.99
C ILE A 77 17.69 2.32 0.23
N PRO A 78 18.45 2.35 1.35
CA PRO A 78 19.75 1.69 1.56
C PRO A 78 19.64 0.16 1.74
N ILE A 79 18.44 -0.35 2.00
CA ILE A 79 18.14 -1.77 2.14
C ILE A 79 16.92 -2.12 1.29
N TYR A 80 16.75 -3.40 0.97
CA TYR A 80 15.58 -3.84 0.21
C TYR A 80 14.29 -3.61 1.03
N CYS A 81 13.37 -2.87 0.46
CA CYS A 81 12.00 -2.70 0.97
C CYS A 81 11.00 -2.91 -0.17
N GLY A 82 10.08 -3.86 -0.01
CA GLY A 82 9.02 -4.19 -0.96
C GLY A 82 7.90 -3.15 -1.00
N SER A 83 8.24 -1.88 -1.28
CA SER A 83 7.35 -0.72 -1.19
C SER A 83 6.97 -0.13 -2.55
N CYS A 84 6.97 -0.94 -3.61
CA CYS A 84 6.63 -0.51 -4.97
C CYS A 84 5.22 0.07 -5.06
N PHE A 85 4.26 -0.52 -4.34
CA PHE A 85 2.89 -0.05 -4.29
C PHE A 85 2.77 1.38 -3.74
N ALA A 86 3.56 1.71 -2.71
CA ALA A 86 3.64 3.05 -2.14
C ALA A 86 4.34 4.03 -3.09
N HIS A 87 5.45 3.62 -3.69
CA HIS A 87 6.17 4.45 -4.67
C HIS A 87 5.32 4.77 -5.90
N GLY A 88 4.65 3.78 -6.49
CA GLY A 88 3.81 3.98 -7.67
C GLY A 88 2.59 4.86 -7.37
N ALA A 89 1.90 4.60 -6.25
CA ALA A 89 0.77 5.43 -5.84
C ALA A 89 1.20 6.88 -5.61
N LEU A 90 2.27 7.11 -4.84
CA LEU A 90 2.70 8.46 -4.48
C LEU A 90 3.33 9.20 -5.65
N ALA A 91 4.05 8.53 -6.55
CA ALA A 91 4.50 9.15 -7.80
C ALA A 91 3.31 9.69 -8.61
N SER A 92 2.24 8.89 -8.75
CA SER A 92 1.04 9.34 -9.47
C SER A 92 0.32 10.51 -8.79
N VAL A 93 0.34 10.58 -7.45
CA VAL A 93 -0.21 11.71 -6.69
C VAL A 93 0.62 12.96 -6.91
N ASN A 94 1.94 12.86 -6.79
CA ASN A 94 2.87 13.96 -6.98
C ASN A 94 2.72 14.56 -8.40
N ASP A 95 2.64 13.71 -9.41
CA ASP A 95 2.44 14.12 -10.80
C ASP A 95 1.09 14.81 -11.00
N ARG A 96 0.02 14.30 -10.38
CA ARG A 96 -1.32 14.95 -10.42
C ARG A 96 -1.32 16.32 -9.75
N ILE A 97 -0.61 16.49 -8.63
CA ILE A 97 -0.44 17.79 -7.98
C ILE A 97 0.29 18.75 -8.93
N LYS A 98 1.34 18.28 -9.60
CA LYS A 98 2.11 19.08 -10.58
C LYS A 98 1.26 19.51 -11.78
N ILE A 99 0.47 18.60 -12.33
CA ILE A 99 -0.49 18.89 -13.40
C ILE A 99 -1.49 19.97 -12.96
N LEU A 100 -2.08 19.81 -11.76
CA LEU A 100 -3.02 20.79 -11.22
C LEU A 100 -2.37 22.16 -11.01
N HIS A 101 -1.16 22.21 -10.43
CA HIS A 101 -0.42 23.46 -10.27
C HIS A 101 -0.14 24.13 -11.63
N HIS A 102 0.23 23.37 -12.64
CA HIS A 102 0.45 23.88 -13.99
C HIS A 102 -0.84 24.46 -14.60
N GLU A 103 -1.97 23.76 -14.49
CA GLU A 103 -3.29 24.24 -14.95
C GLU A 103 -3.73 25.53 -14.24
N LEU A 104 -3.41 25.68 -12.96
CA LEU A 104 -3.68 26.88 -12.17
C LEU A 104 -2.66 28.02 -12.40
N GLY A 105 -1.65 27.81 -13.25
CA GLY A 105 -0.58 28.79 -13.51
C GLY A 105 0.37 28.99 -12.31
N TRP A 106 0.38 28.08 -11.35
CA TRP A 106 1.22 28.15 -10.16
C TRP A 106 2.63 27.63 -10.47
N LYS A 107 3.63 28.48 -10.22
CA LYS A 107 5.05 28.10 -10.31
C LYS A 107 5.56 27.73 -8.92
N ARG A 108 5.38 26.48 -8.53
CA ARG A 108 5.84 25.91 -7.24
C ARG A 108 6.86 24.81 -7.49
N PRO A 109 7.74 24.52 -6.52
CA PRO A 109 8.53 23.29 -6.53
C PRO A 109 7.61 22.05 -6.62
N ASP A 110 8.14 20.96 -7.16
CA ASP A 110 7.45 19.68 -7.18
C ASP A 110 7.16 19.23 -5.74
N VAL A 111 5.90 18.88 -5.47
CA VAL A 111 5.47 18.36 -4.17
C VAL A 111 5.78 16.87 -4.14
N MET A 112 6.45 16.43 -3.08
CA MET A 112 6.80 15.03 -2.89
C MET A 112 6.15 14.53 -1.61
N ILE A 113 5.11 13.70 -1.72
CA ILE A 113 4.41 13.21 -0.53
C ILE A 113 5.23 12.14 0.21
N GLY A 114 5.22 12.21 1.55
CA GLY A 114 6.02 11.43 2.48
C GLY A 114 5.73 9.93 2.48
N ARG A 115 6.53 9.14 1.76
CA ARG A 115 6.37 7.67 1.72
C ARG A 115 6.76 7.03 3.05
N GLN A 116 7.75 7.59 3.73
CA GLN A 116 8.26 6.99 4.96
C GLN A 116 7.21 7.03 6.07
N SER A 117 6.45 8.13 6.18
CA SER A 117 5.32 8.24 7.11
C SER A 117 4.25 7.19 6.83
N PHE A 118 3.94 6.94 5.55
CA PHE A 118 3.01 5.88 5.17
C PHE A 118 3.53 4.49 5.60
N LEU A 119 4.77 4.14 5.26
CA LEU A 119 5.36 2.84 5.60
C LEU A 119 5.51 2.62 7.12
N ASN A 120 5.71 3.69 7.86
CA ASN A 120 5.77 3.69 9.31
C ASN A 120 4.41 3.41 9.95
N CYS A 121 3.33 4.01 9.43
CA CYS A 121 2.09 4.11 10.17
C CYS A 121 0.90 3.37 9.58
N ALA A 122 0.80 3.24 8.26
CA ALA A 122 -0.34 2.56 7.62
C ALA A 122 -0.59 1.14 8.16
N PRO A 123 0.45 0.31 8.44
CA PRO A 123 0.23 -1.03 9.00
C PRO A 123 -0.51 -1.03 10.34
N GLY A 124 -0.29 -0.01 11.18
CA GLY A 124 -1.00 0.18 12.45
C GLY A 124 -2.49 0.49 12.28
N HIS A 125 -2.91 0.92 11.08
CA HIS A 125 -4.30 1.15 10.68
C HIS A 125 -4.88 -0.01 9.86
N GLY A 126 -4.19 -1.15 9.79
CA GLY A 126 -4.63 -2.31 9.01
C GLY A 126 -4.44 -2.18 7.49
N LEU A 127 -3.71 -1.14 7.06
CA LEU A 127 -3.43 -0.80 5.68
C LEU A 127 -1.99 -1.21 5.33
N SER A 128 -1.80 -1.98 4.26
CA SER A 128 -0.51 -2.57 3.86
C SER A 128 0.18 -3.44 4.93
N LEU A 129 1.36 -3.97 4.57
CA LEU A 129 2.30 -4.68 5.45
C LEU A 129 3.69 -4.01 5.42
N GLY A 130 3.75 -2.69 5.19
CA GLY A 130 5.01 -1.95 5.15
C GLY A 130 5.93 -2.43 4.04
N CYS A 131 7.18 -2.78 4.37
CA CYS A 131 8.16 -3.31 3.42
C CYS A 131 7.85 -4.74 2.95
N LYS A 132 6.85 -5.41 3.53
CA LYS A 132 6.38 -6.73 3.08
C LYS A 132 5.28 -6.65 2.01
N GLY A 133 4.99 -5.45 1.50
CA GLY A 133 4.04 -5.24 0.41
C GLY A 133 2.72 -4.60 0.87
N GLY A 134 1.87 -4.30 -0.09
CA GLY A 134 0.60 -3.61 0.11
C GLY A 134 -0.03 -3.25 -1.23
N GLU A 135 -1.15 -2.54 -1.18
CA GLU A 135 -1.88 -2.13 -2.38
C GLU A 135 -1.85 -0.61 -2.58
N PRO A 136 -1.81 -0.11 -3.83
CA PRO A 136 -1.93 1.33 -4.09
C PRO A 136 -3.20 1.95 -3.48
N ALA A 137 -4.29 1.17 -3.39
CA ALA A 137 -5.53 1.60 -2.74
C ALA A 137 -5.35 1.94 -1.26
N ASP A 138 -4.53 1.18 -0.53
CA ASP A 138 -4.23 1.43 0.87
C ASP A 138 -3.61 2.82 1.06
N VAL A 139 -2.78 3.25 0.10
CA VAL A 139 -2.11 4.55 0.10
C VAL A 139 -3.13 5.67 -0.08
N TYR A 140 -4.01 5.56 -1.08
CA TYR A 140 -5.05 6.56 -1.31
C TYR A 140 -6.05 6.63 -0.15
N GLU A 141 -6.40 5.49 0.44
CA GLU A 141 -7.26 5.43 1.62
C GLU A 141 -6.60 6.11 2.82
N PHE A 142 -5.34 5.80 3.09
CA PHE A 142 -4.59 6.43 4.17
C PHE A 142 -4.51 7.95 3.99
N MET A 143 -4.20 8.42 2.77
CA MET A 143 -4.19 9.85 2.45
C MET A 143 -5.56 10.51 2.66
N LYS A 144 -6.66 9.83 2.30
CA LYS A 144 -8.02 10.35 2.44
C LYS A 144 -8.45 10.47 3.90
N VAL A 145 -8.08 9.51 4.74
CA VAL A 145 -8.55 9.42 6.13
C VAL A 145 -7.61 10.13 7.11
N TYR A 146 -6.29 9.97 6.92
CA TYR A 146 -5.27 10.44 7.85
C TYR A 146 -4.38 11.54 7.26
N GLY A 147 -4.23 11.58 5.94
CA GLY A 147 -3.29 12.46 5.25
C GLY A 147 -1.86 11.93 5.26
N LEU A 148 -0.99 12.57 4.49
CA LEU A 148 0.46 12.33 4.49
C LEU A 148 1.19 13.68 4.45
N PRO A 149 2.31 13.82 5.18
CA PRO A 149 3.13 15.02 5.14
C PRO A 149 3.94 15.10 3.84
N ASP A 150 4.71 16.17 3.67
CA ASP A 150 5.77 16.23 2.65
C ASP A 150 6.91 15.27 3.01
N GLU A 151 7.62 14.77 2.00
CA GLU A 151 8.76 13.87 2.13
C GLU A 151 9.92 14.48 2.91
N THR A 152 10.07 15.81 2.95
CA THR A 152 11.09 16.46 3.79
C THR A 152 10.83 16.26 5.28
N CYS A 153 9.61 15.89 5.67
CA CYS A 153 9.24 15.64 7.05
C CYS A 153 9.94 14.37 7.58
N LEU A 154 9.85 13.29 6.81
CA LEU A 154 10.57 12.04 7.07
C LEU A 154 11.11 11.50 5.76
N HIS A 155 12.42 11.68 5.56
CA HIS A 155 13.09 11.11 4.40
C HIS A 155 13.00 9.58 4.39
N TYR A 156 12.77 9.03 3.20
CA TYR A 156 12.84 7.61 2.97
C TYR A 156 14.14 6.98 3.47
N ASN A 157 13.99 5.89 4.20
CA ASN A 157 15.13 5.12 4.68
C ASN A 157 14.95 3.60 4.48
N ALA A 158 14.00 3.21 3.64
CA ALA A 158 13.66 1.82 3.35
C ALA A 158 13.36 0.96 4.61
N THR A 159 12.79 1.59 5.64
CA THR A 159 12.25 0.90 6.82
C THR A 159 10.73 1.02 6.89
N ASP A 160 10.12 0.34 7.85
CA ASP A 160 8.68 0.38 8.08
C ASP A 160 8.36 0.40 9.58
N TYR A 161 7.08 0.18 9.90
CA TYR A 161 6.54 0.10 11.26
C TYR A 161 7.28 -0.89 12.18
N THR A 162 7.96 -1.92 11.65
CA THR A 162 8.58 -2.97 12.46
C THR A 162 9.67 -2.44 13.40
N LYS A 163 10.30 -1.31 13.06
CA LYS A 163 11.28 -0.65 13.93
C LYS A 163 10.68 -0.09 15.23
N TYR A 164 9.36 0.07 15.31
CA TYR A 164 8.65 0.53 16.51
C TYR A 164 8.19 -0.62 17.41
N ILE A 165 8.41 -1.87 17.01
CA ILE A 165 8.05 -3.04 17.82
C ILE A 165 9.02 -3.13 18.99
N THR A 166 8.50 -2.99 20.21
CA THR A 166 9.28 -3.11 21.45
C THR A 166 8.49 -3.95 22.47
N ALA A 167 9.13 -4.29 23.60
CA ALA A 167 8.43 -4.96 24.70
C ALA A 167 7.23 -4.16 25.25
N SER A 168 7.31 -2.82 25.20
CA SER A 168 6.23 -1.91 25.60
C SER A 168 5.26 -1.57 24.45
N ASN A 169 5.62 -1.86 23.19
CA ASN A 169 4.80 -1.65 22.00
C ASN A 169 4.82 -2.90 21.10
N PRO A 170 4.22 -4.03 21.55
CA PRO A 170 4.29 -5.30 20.83
C PRO A 170 3.57 -5.28 19.48
N ASN A 171 2.58 -4.38 19.32
CA ASN A 171 1.82 -4.23 18.08
C ASN A 171 2.52 -3.32 17.06
N GLY A 172 3.64 -2.68 17.43
CA GLY A 172 4.33 -1.74 16.56
C GLY A 172 3.45 -0.53 16.21
N THR A 173 2.61 -0.06 17.13
CA THR A 173 1.79 1.13 16.94
C THR A 173 2.69 2.30 16.56
N CYS A 174 2.32 3.02 15.50
CA CYS A 174 3.10 4.13 15.01
C CYS A 174 3.06 5.30 16.01
N PRO A 175 4.21 5.78 16.49
CA PRO A 175 4.25 6.91 17.40
C PRO A 175 4.13 8.24 16.61
N PRO A 176 3.86 9.39 17.26
CA PRO A 176 3.70 10.69 16.59
C PRO A 176 4.86 11.07 15.66
N GLU A 177 6.10 10.80 16.07
CA GLU A 177 7.29 11.01 15.26
C GLU A 177 7.30 10.14 13.99
N GLY A 178 6.59 9.02 13.99
CA GLY A 178 6.42 8.16 12.82
C GLY A 178 5.47 8.75 11.78
N PHE A 179 4.49 9.56 12.20
CA PHE A 179 3.61 10.34 11.32
C PHE A 179 4.26 11.64 10.86
N CYS A 180 5.32 12.08 11.54
CA CYS A 180 5.88 13.41 11.43
C CYS A 180 4.93 14.51 11.94
N ILE A 181 4.39 14.29 13.13
CA ILE A 181 3.58 15.26 13.86
C ILE A 181 4.39 15.61 15.11
N GLU A 182 5.16 16.70 15.05
CA GLU A 182 5.73 17.33 16.25
C GLU A 182 4.64 18.06 17.05
#